data_AF-A0A1G4K8E5-F1
#
_entry.id   AF-A0A1G4K8E5-F1
#
_cell.length_a   1.000
_cell.length_b   1.000
_cell.length_c   1.000
_cell.angle_alpha   90.00
_cell.angle_beta   90.00
_cell.angle_gamma   90.00
#
_symmetry.space_group_name_H-M   'P 1'
#
loop_
_entity.id
_entity.type
_entity.pdbx_description
1 polymer ?
#
loop_
_entity_poly.entity_id
_entity_poly.type
_entity_poly.pdbx_seq_one_letter_code
_entity_poly.pdbx_strand_id
1 'polypeptide(L)'
;MQKDTEMSTHEVLLKRLNTCIVTKNYAEFNELLSEAQLQFSTALSFHGQEVTEFLANMKQIMSEDSYPELDYDMAVDVVGQIVRMVSFDQILGVFEVGDLMNVFNSNVPSLIKLACRVIQRSDPKGLFAGSGLIDLLLIQLFDTKTDVGVIAEIESALKELSCDVLIRRRILGDNAVLLMRTKTNSDPICTARLLELLQSIFPYANSGELNNKLFIFSGKNIIESIDRDIFLFIAITNYYSRLLEVVRNKNESGHSGARILNHILNEVIPTYGKLYREQETHFTAWNYGRKYIFNLVKEISLLRESEYFRLLDEKYLHITASNPDFLEFLKFVNPAYLIENQGKAIMDMLRVTPSHLAVFRNLISNESSFNTIKEKLNADRILEMPYIEQMVLLQKLTSYDYSAYYLLNNLSKVMSNVVDDKAGRITEPETFELRREVLENLLLLPNDFLNVWADPIKKSYRGITTGSEDHGSFAEVADVYL
;
A
#
# COMPACT_ATOMS: atom_id res chain seq x y z
N MET A 1 52.59 -8.80 20.41
CA MET A 1 51.26 -9.44 20.60
C MET A 1 50.29 -8.79 19.63
N GLN A 2 50.20 -9.35 18.43
CA GLN A 2 49.10 -9.08 17.51
C GLN A 2 47.82 -9.61 18.15
N LYS A 3 46.77 -8.79 18.22
CA LYS A 3 45.42 -9.30 18.43
C LYS A 3 45.02 -9.97 17.11
N ASP A 4 45.00 -11.29 17.10
CA ASP A 4 44.23 -12.04 16.11
C ASP A 4 42.79 -11.54 16.22
N THR A 5 42.34 -10.87 15.16
CA THR A 5 40.96 -10.40 15.06
C THR A 5 40.17 -11.63 14.66
N GLU A 6 39.40 -12.20 15.58
CA GLU A 6 38.49 -13.31 15.27
C GLU A 6 37.62 -12.87 14.10
N MET A 7 37.78 -13.52 12.94
CA MET A 7 36.95 -13.26 11.77
C MET A 7 35.50 -13.56 12.15
N SER A 8 34.59 -12.65 11.81
CA SER A 8 33.17 -12.90 12.00
C SER A 8 32.74 -14.12 11.17
N THR A 9 31.71 -14.85 11.63
CA THR A 9 31.13 -15.99 10.90
C THR A 9 30.78 -15.63 9.45
N HIS A 10 30.34 -14.39 9.24
CA HIS A 10 30.03 -13.82 7.93
C HIS A 10 31.25 -13.64 7.02
N GLU A 11 32.38 -13.16 7.53
CA GLU A 11 33.63 -13.02 6.78
C GLU A 11 34.22 -14.39 6.40
N VAL A 12 34.11 -15.38 7.29
CA VAL A 12 34.54 -16.76 7.00
C VAL A 12 33.72 -17.34 5.85
N LEU A 13 32.40 -17.11 5.85
CA LEU A 13 31.52 -17.58 4.78
C LEU A 13 31.84 -16.89 3.44
N LEU A 14 32.05 -15.56 3.43
CA LEU A 14 32.48 -14.83 2.22
C LEU A 14 33.81 -15.32 1.67
N LYS A 15 34.77 -15.63 2.55
CA LYS A 15 36.07 -16.19 2.14
C LYS A 15 35.93 -17.57 1.50
N ARG A 16 35.06 -18.43 2.03
CA ARG A 16 34.75 -19.74 1.44
C ARG A 16 34.08 -19.58 0.07
N LEU A 17 33.09 -18.69 -0.02
CA LEU A 17 32.43 -18.35 -1.30
C LEU A 17 33.45 -17.88 -2.34
N ASN A 18 34.35 -16.95 -1.99
CA ASN A 18 35.44 -16.50 -2.87
C ASN A 18 36.34 -17.64 -3.34
N THR A 19 36.68 -18.56 -2.43
CA THR A 19 37.52 -19.71 -2.75
C THR A 19 36.84 -20.65 -3.75
N CYS A 20 35.54 -20.90 -3.61
CA CYS A 20 34.78 -21.72 -4.56
C CYS A 20 34.71 -21.07 -5.94
N ILE A 21 34.56 -19.74 -6.01
CA ILE A 21 34.59 -19.00 -7.29
C ILE A 21 35.94 -19.18 -7.99
N VAL A 22 37.04 -18.92 -7.28
CA VAL A 22 38.40 -19.01 -7.85
C VAL A 22 38.75 -20.43 -8.28
N THR A 23 38.27 -21.44 -7.55
CA THR A 23 38.49 -22.86 -7.86
C THR A 23 37.48 -23.44 -8.86
N LYS A 24 36.47 -22.66 -9.29
CA LYS A 24 35.35 -23.09 -10.14
C LYS A 24 34.57 -24.29 -9.59
N ASN A 25 34.48 -24.41 -8.26
CA ASN A 25 33.68 -25.44 -7.59
C ASN A 25 32.24 -24.95 -7.39
N TYR A 26 31.43 -24.92 -8.46
CA TYR A 26 30.08 -24.36 -8.42
C TYR A 26 29.08 -25.19 -7.62
N ALA A 27 29.31 -26.50 -7.45
CA ALA A 27 28.47 -27.34 -6.60
C ALA A 27 28.52 -26.92 -5.13
N GLU A 28 29.73 -26.78 -4.58
CA GLU A 28 29.92 -26.27 -3.20
C GLU A 28 29.50 -24.80 -3.10
N PHE A 29 29.73 -24.01 -4.14
CA PHE A 29 29.28 -22.62 -4.17
C PHE A 29 27.77 -22.48 -3.97
N ASN A 30 26.95 -23.28 -4.67
CA ASN A 30 25.49 -23.24 -4.55
C ASN A 30 25.00 -23.63 -3.15
N GLU A 31 25.64 -24.62 -2.50
CA GLU A 31 25.34 -24.97 -1.11
C GLU A 31 25.64 -23.80 -0.17
N LEU A 32 26.78 -23.14 -0.37
CA LEU A 32 27.18 -21.96 0.41
C LEU A 32 26.31 -20.74 0.13
N LEU A 33 25.78 -20.58 -1.08
CA LEU A 33 24.82 -19.50 -1.39
C LEU A 33 23.53 -19.66 -0.59
N SER A 34 23.04 -20.89 -0.42
CA SER A 34 21.85 -21.17 0.39
C SER A 34 22.10 -20.84 1.87
N GLU A 35 23.28 -21.20 2.39
CA GLU A 35 23.70 -20.83 3.75
C GLU A 35 23.83 -19.31 3.91
N ALA A 36 24.44 -18.64 2.91
CA ALA A 36 24.62 -17.20 2.89
C ALA A 36 23.30 -16.44 2.85
N GLN A 37 22.33 -16.89 2.06
CA GLN A 37 21.02 -16.25 1.97
C GLN A 37 20.31 -16.19 3.34
N LEU A 38 20.46 -17.23 4.16
CA LEU A 38 19.91 -17.27 5.52
C LEU A 38 20.75 -16.41 6.48
N GLN A 39 22.07 -16.58 6.50
CA GLN A 39 22.94 -15.91 7.45
C GLN A 39 23.02 -14.40 7.20
N PHE A 40 23.04 -13.97 5.95
CA PHE A 40 23.16 -12.56 5.58
C PHE A 40 21.87 -11.81 5.84
N SER A 41 20.70 -12.48 5.82
CA SER A 41 19.42 -11.85 6.19
C SER A 41 19.37 -11.31 7.63
N THR A 42 20.25 -11.80 8.51
CA THR A 42 20.37 -11.36 9.91
C THR A 42 21.55 -10.42 10.16
N ALA A 43 22.38 -10.18 9.15
CA ALA A 43 23.55 -9.29 9.25
C ALA A 43 23.12 -7.82 9.18
N LEU A 44 23.81 -6.95 9.95
CA LEU A 44 23.53 -5.52 9.97
C LEU A 44 24.41 -4.72 8.99
N SER A 45 25.64 -5.16 8.76
CA SER A 45 26.61 -4.48 7.89
C SER A 45 27.73 -5.43 7.48
N PHE A 46 28.27 -5.23 6.27
CA PHE A 46 29.46 -5.94 5.80
C PHE A 46 30.61 -4.96 5.59
N HIS A 47 31.78 -5.32 6.10
CA HIS A 47 33.03 -4.58 5.94
C HIS A 47 34.16 -5.55 5.59
N GLY A 48 35.26 -5.05 5.02
CA GLY A 48 36.44 -5.84 4.74
C GLY A 48 36.74 -6.05 3.26
N GLN A 49 37.91 -6.61 3.00
CA GLN A 49 38.44 -6.85 1.66
C GLN A 49 37.71 -8.00 0.96
N GLU A 50 37.29 -9.01 1.73
CA GLU A 50 36.59 -10.21 1.30
C GLU A 50 35.28 -9.88 0.59
N VAL A 51 34.60 -8.82 1.03
CA VAL A 51 33.36 -8.32 0.43
C VAL A 51 33.64 -7.73 -0.96
N THR A 52 34.70 -6.93 -1.08
CA THR A 52 35.09 -6.30 -2.35
C THR A 52 35.55 -7.36 -3.34
N GLU A 53 36.34 -8.33 -2.89
CA GLU A 53 36.75 -9.50 -3.67
C GLU A 53 35.55 -10.32 -4.13
N PHE A 54 34.56 -10.55 -3.25
CA PHE A 54 33.35 -11.27 -3.60
C PHE A 54 32.53 -10.54 -4.66
N LEU A 55 32.30 -9.23 -4.50
CA LEU A 55 31.58 -8.46 -5.51
C LEU A 55 32.32 -8.45 -6.87
N ALA A 56 33.65 -8.36 -6.87
CA ALA A 56 34.46 -8.38 -8.10
C ALA A 56 34.43 -9.76 -8.77
N ASN A 57 34.61 -10.83 -8.00
CA ASN A 57 34.54 -12.22 -8.45
C ASN A 57 33.14 -12.54 -9.02
N MET A 58 32.09 -12.08 -8.33
CA MET A 58 30.72 -12.24 -8.80
C MET A 58 30.48 -11.49 -10.09
N LYS A 59 30.89 -10.23 -10.20
CA LYS A 59 30.82 -9.44 -11.44
C LYS A 59 31.50 -10.18 -12.61
N GLN A 60 32.65 -10.80 -12.38
CA GLN A 60 33.37 -11.56 -13.40
C GLN A 60 32.58 -12.81 -13.85
N ILE A 61 32.16 -13.68 -12.92
CA ILE A 61 31.36 -14.87 -13.25
C ILE A 61 30.10 -14.51 -14.04
N MET A 62 29.49 -13.41 -13.62
CA MET A 62 28.28 -12.85 -14.20
C MET A 62 28.51 -12.28 -15.62
N SER A 63 29.74 -11.87 -15.95
CA SER A 63 30.10 -11.34 -17.27
C SER A 63 30.64 -12.42 -18.24
N GLU A 64 30.99 -13.61 -17.74
CA GLU A 64 31.47 -14.75 -18.52
C GLU A 64 30.31 -15.56 -19.14
N ASP A 65 30.63 -16.48 -20.05
CA ASP A 65 29.64 -17.41 -20.62
C ASP A 65 28.93 -18.20 -19.50
N SER A 66 27.62 -18.40 -19.66
CA SER A 66 26.77 -19.01 -18.63
C SER A 66 27.30 -20.40 -18.21
N TYR A 67 27.58 -20.57 -16.92
CA TYR A 67 27.95 -21.83 -16.30
C TYR A 67 26.68 -22.61 -15.94
N PRO A 68 26.38 -23.76 -16.57
CA PRO A 68 25.11 -24.48 -16.36
C PRO A 68 24.91 -24.97 -14.91
N GLU A 69 26.00 -25.14 -14.18
CA GLU A 69 26.03 -25.66 -12.82
C GLU A 69 25.80 -24.58 -11.76
N LEU A 70 25.85 -23.30 -12.13
CA LEU A 70 25.71 -22.18 -11.20
C LEU A 70 24.25 -21.75 -11.05
N ASP A 71 23.79 -21.62 -9.81
CA ASP A 71 22.51 -20.98 -9.52
C ASP A 71 22.64 -19.45 -9.56
N TYR A 72 22.41 -18.88 -10.74
CA TYR A 72 22.50 -17.44 -10.97
C TYR A 72 21.47 -16.64 -10.19
N ASP A 73 20.29 -17.19 -9.90
CA ASP A 73 19.25 -16.47 -9.17
C ASP A 73 19.64 -16.35 -7.69
N MET A 74 20.10 -17.44 -7.06
CA MET A 74 20.62 -17.40 -5.69
C MET A 74 21.86 -16.50 -5.58
N ALA A 75 22.76 -16.55 -6.56
CA ALA A 75 23.93 -15.69 -6.63
C ALA A 75 23.55 -14.21 -6.65
N VAL A 76 22.60 -13.81 -7.51
CA VAL A 76 22.09 -12.43 -7.58
C VAL A 76 21.44 -12.00 -6.27
N ASP A 77 20.74 -12.91 -5.59
CA ASP A 77 20.11 -12.63 -4.30
C ASP A 77 21.11 -12.39 -3.19
N VAL A 78 22.13 -13.25 -3.07
CA VAL A 78 23.21 -13.06 -2.09
C VAL A 78 23.98 -11.77 -2.37
N VAL A 79 24.35 -11.50 -3.63
CA VAL A 79 25.01 -10.23 -4.00
C VAL A 79 24.11 -9.04 -3.70
N GLY A 80 22.81 -9.14 -4.00
CA GLY A 80 21.83 -8.09 -3.71
C GLY A 80 21.71 -7.78 -2.21
N GLN A 81 21.79 -8.79 -1.34
CA GLN A 81 21.82 -8.59 0.11
C GLN A 81 23.10 -7.87 0.55
N ILE A 82 24.26 -8.28 0.03
CA ILE A 82 25.55 -7.62 0.33
C ILE A 82 25.53 -6.16 -0.12
N VAL A 83 25.07 -5.87 -1.35
CA VAL A 83 24.95 -4.51 -1.91
C VAL A 83 24.09 -3.59 -1.04
N ARG A 84 23.12 -4.12 -0.30
CA ARG A 84 22.32 -3.32 0.65
C ARG A 84 23.08 -2.93 1.92
N MET A 85 24.12 -3.67 2.28
CA MET A 85 24.80 -3.62 3.58
C MET A 85 26.22 -3.06 3.53
N VAL A 86 26.73 -2.75 2.33
CA VAL A 86 28.04 -2.13 2.12
C VAL A 86 27.92 -0.64 1.81
N SER A 87 29.02 0.10 1.98
CA SER A 87 29.08 1.51 1.59
C SER A 87 29.00 1.65 0.07
N PHE A 88 28.37 2.74 -0.39
CA PHE A 88 28.20 2.94 -1.82
C PHE A 88 29.51 3.22 -2.57
N ASP A 89 30.50 3.83 -1.90
CA ASP A 89 31.85 4.02 -2.43
C ASP A 89 32.54 2.68 -2.74
N GLN A 90 32.38 1.67 -1.87
CA GLN A 90 32.89 0.31 -2.13
C GLN A 90 32.21 -0.35 -3.32
N ILE A 91 30.89 -0.13 -3.50
CA ILE A 91 30.15 -0.65 -4.66
C ILE A 91 30.69 -0.03 -5.95
N LEU A 92 30.86 1.30 -5.99
CA LEU A 92 31.40 2.01 -7.15
C LEU A 92 32.85 1.62 -7.46
N GLY A 93 33.63 1.24 -6.44
CA GLY A 93 34.98 0.70 -6.64
C GLY A 93 35.02 -0.62 -7.41
N VAL A 94 33.89 -1.34 -7.48
CA VAL A 94 33.76 -2.62 -8.21
C VAL A 94 32.92 -2.48 -9.49
N PHE A 95 31.80 -1.75 -9.42
CA PHE A 95 30.86 -1.55 -10.52
C PHE A 95 31.00 -0.12 -11.06
N GLU A 96 31.82 0.04 -12.09
CA GLU A 96 31.94 1.33 -12.76
C GLU A 96 30.69 1.62 -13.60
N VAL A 97 30.44 2.91 -13.87
CA VAL A 97 29.30 3.35 -14.69
C VAL A 97 29.32 2.71 -16.07
N GLY A 98 30.51 2.53 -16.66
CA GLY A 98 30.70 1.85 -17.95
C GLY A 98 30.24 0.39 -17.91
N ASP A 99 30.53 -0.33 -16.84
CA ASP A 99 30.12 -1.71 -16.65
C ASP A 99 28.60 -1.83 -16.56
N LEU A 100 27.98 -0.94 -15.77
CA LEU A 100 26.53 -0.89 -15.63
C LEU A 100 25.86 -0.65 -16.99
N MET A 101 26.37 0.27 -17.80
CA MET A 101 25.86 0.51 -19.16
C MET A 101 25.99 -0.73 -20.06
N ASN A 102 27.12 -1.44 -19.99
CA ASN A 102 27.34 -2.66 -20.76
C ASN A 102 26.38 -3.79 -20.35
N VAL A 103 26.06 -3.90 -19.06
CA VAL A 103 25.08 -4.87 -18.54
C VAL A 103 23.69 -4.63 -19.12
N PHE A 104 23.22 -3.38 -19.21
CA PHE A 104 21.92 -3.10 -19.84
C PHE A 104 21.91 -3.40 -21.35
N ASN A 105 23.06 -3.40 -22.01
CA ASN A 105 23.17 -3.74 -23.43
C ASN A 105 23.32 -5.26 -23.69
N SER A 106 23.70 -6.05 -22.68
CA SER A 106 23.92 -7.49 -22.84
C SER A 106 22.63 -8.32 -22.89
N ASN A 107 21.50 -7.76 -22.47
CA ASN A 107 20.18 -8.42 -22.40
C ASN A 107 20.16 -9.69 -21.53
N VAL A 108 21.09 -9.87 -20.59
CA VAL A 108 21.09 -10.99 -19.64
C VAL A 108 20.27 -10.61 -18.40
N PRO A 109 19.09 -11.23 -18.16
CA PRO A 109 18.16 -10.78 -17.12
C PRO A 109 18.77 -10.71 -15.72
N SER A 110 19.51 -11.73 -15.31
CA SER A 110 20.13 -11.80 -13.97
C SER A 110 21.14 -10.68 -13.74
N LEU A 111 21.90 -10.28 -14.77
CA LEU A 111 22.82 -9.14 -14.68
C LEU A 111 22.08 -7.82 -14.54
N ILE A 112 21.04 -7.66 -15.34
CA ILE A 112 20.22 -6.44 -15.32
C ILE A 112 19.58 -6.27 -13.94
N LYS A 113 19.05 -7.34 -13.34
CA LYS A 113 18.52 -7.34 -11.98
C LYS A 113 19.56 -6.86 -10.96
N LEU A 114 20.79 -7.39 -11.03
CA LEU A 114 21.88 -6.94 -10.15
C LEU A 114 22.23 -5.46 -10.38
N ALA A 115 22.36 -5.03 -11.64
CA ALA A 115 22.65 -3.64 -11.97
C ALA A 115 21.56 -2.69 -11.44
N CYS A 116 20.29 -3.09 -11.49
CA CYS A 116 19.18 -2.34 -10.89
C CYS A 116 19.35 -2.20 -9.37
N ARG A 117 19.73 -3.28 -8.66
CA ARG A 117 19.98 -3.25 -7.20
C ARG A 117 21.14 -2.34 -6.82
N VAL A 118 22.21 -2.32 -7.64
CA VAL A 118 23.34 -1.38 -7.48
C VAL A 118 22.86 0.06 -7.67
N ILE A 119 22.13 0.33 -8.75
CA ILE A 119 21.61 1.67 -9.08
C ILE A 119 20.66 2.19 -8.00
N GLN A 120 19.77 1.33 -7.49
CA GLN A 120 18.82 1.63 -6.41
C GLN A 120 19.52 2.16 -5.14
N ARG A 121 20.73 1.66 -4.86
CA ARG A 121 21.54 2.03 -3.69
C ARG A 121 22.35 3.31 -3.88
N SER A 122 22.23 4.00 -5.01
CA SER A 122 22.99 5.22 -5.24
C SER A 122 22.85 6.24 -4.12
N ASP A 123 24.01 6.75 -3.71
CA ASP A 123 24.16 7.78 -2.69
C ASP A 123 25.27 8.75 -3.15
N PRO A 124 24.96 9.99 -3.54
CA PRO A 124 23.62 10.57 -3.60
C PRO A 124 22.73 9.93 -4.68
N LYS A 125 21.41 9.91 -4.45
CA LYS A 125 20.40 9.31 -5.36
C LYS A 125 20.46 9.87 -6.78
N GLY A 126 20.84 11.15 -6.92
CA GLY A 126 21.02 11.83 -8.20
C GLY A 126 22.28 11.46 -9.00
N LEU A 127 23.17 10.61 -8.48
CA LEU A 127 24.50 10.36 -9.07
C LEU A 127 24.44 9.97 -10.56
N PHE A 128 23.52 9.09 -10.93
CA PHE A 128 23.42 8.54 -12.28
C PHE A 128 22.52 9.35 -13.23
N ALA A 129 22.01 10.51 -12.80
CA ALA A 129 21.09 11.30 -13.63
C ALA A 129 21.73 11.75 -14.96
N GLY A 130 23.05 11.98 -14.98
CA GLY A 130 23.79 12.46 -16.15
C GLY A 130 24.44 11.37 -17.01
N SER A 131 24.38 10.09 -16.62
CA SER A 131 25.17 9.02 -17.27
C SER A 131 24.46 8.31 -18.43
N GLY A 132 23.16 8.56 -18.64
CA GLY A 132 22.34 7.82 -19.61
C GLY A 132 21.78 6.49 -19.10
N LEU A 133 22.18 6.04 -17.90
CA LEU A 133 21.64 4.80 -17.29
C LEU A 133 20.13 4.86 -17.10
N ILE A 134 19.59 6.02 -16.69
CA ILE A 134 18.14 6.21 -16.53
C ILE A 134 17.41 6.02 -17.87
N ASP A 135 18.02 6.42 -18.98
CA ASP A 135 17.41 6.25 -20.31
C ASP A 135 17.32 4.77 -20.69
N LEU A 136 18.39 4.00 -20.42
CA LEU A 136 18.43 2.56 -20.66
C LEU A 136 17.37 1.83 -19.82
N LEU A 137 17.23 2.20 -18.55
CA LEU A 137 16.18 1.69 -17.67
C LEU A 137 14.79 1.97 -18.24
N LEU A 138 14.52 3.18 -18.71
CA LEU A 138 13.22 3.54 -19.29
C LEU A 138 12.96 2.82 -20.62
N ILE A 139 13.98 2.67 -21.47
CA ILE A 139 13.86 1.91 -22.73
C ILE A 139 13.49 0.45 -22.44
N GLN A 140 14.18 -0.19 -21.50
CA GLN A 140 13.86 -1.58 -21.12
C GLN A 140 12.50 -1.69 -20.41
N LEU A 141 12.14 -0.72 -19.56
CA LEU A 141 10.84 -0.66 -18.89
C LEU A 141 9.69 -0.69 -19.90
N PHE A 142 9.82 0.03 -21.02
CA PHE A 142 8.78 0.12 -22.04
C PHE A 142 8.95 -0.86 -23.20
N ASP A 143 9.89 -1.81 -23.12
CA ASP A 143 9.95 -2.93 -24.05
C ASP A 143 9.04 -4.08 -23.56
N THR A 144 8.07 -4.45 -24.39
CA THR A 144 7.12 -5.55 -24.12
C THR A 144 7.80 -6.91 -24.00
N LYS A 145 9.04 -7.06 -24.49
CA LYS A 145 9.81 -8.32 -24.46
C LYS A 145 10.70 -8.48 -23.24
N THR A 146 10.88 -7.43 -22.45
CA THR A 146 11.69 -7.49 -21.23
C THR A 146 11.07 -8.44 -20.22
N ASP A 147 11.92 -9.27 -19.61
CA ASP A 147 11.55 -10.21 -18.55
C ASP A 147 10.83 -9.51 -17.39
N VAL A 148 9.77 -10.14 -16.87
CA VAL A 148 8.94 -9.55 -15.80
C VAL A 148 9.74 -9.34 -14.51
N GLY A 149 10.68 -10.24 -14.18
CA GLY A 149 11.55 -10.10 -13.03
C GLY A 149 12.50 -8.91 -13.17
N VAL A 150 12.99 -8.64 -14.38
CA VAL A 150 13.77 -7.43 -14.69
C VAL A 150 12.93 -6.17 -14.52
N ILE A 151 11.71 -6.15 -15.05
CA ILE A 151 10.79 -5.00 -14.93
C ILE A 151 10.55 -4.64 -13.46
N ALA A 152 10.31 -5.63 -12.60
CA ALA A 152 10.09 -5.40 -11.17
C ALA A 152 11.31 -4.74 -10.49
N GLU A 153 12.53 -5.15 -10.84
CA GLU A 153 13.76 -4.54 -10.31
C GLU A 153 13.98 -3.12 -10.87
N ILE A 154 13.64 -2.86 -12.14
CA ILE A 154 13.67 -1.51 -12.74
C ILE A 154 12.66 -0.58 -12.02
N GLU A 155 11.42 -1.03 -11.81
CA GLU A 155 10.39 -0.27 -11.11
C GLU A 155 10.80 0.03 -9.66
N SER A 156 11.37 -0.96 -8.95
CA SER A 156 11.93 -0.80 -7.61
C SER A 156 13.04 0.25 -7.57
N ALA A 157 13.99 0.19 -8.51
CA ALA A 157 15.07 1.16 -8.61
C ALA A 157 14.54 2.56 -8.90
N LEU A 158 13.68 2.74 -9.91
CA LEU A 158 13.14 4.05 -10.28
C LEU A 158 12.29 4.65 -9.13
N LYS A 159 11.49 3.84 -8.43
CA LYS A 159 10.71 4.29 -7.28
C LYS A 159 11.59 4.87 -6.16
N GLU A 160 12.69 4.20 -5.85
CA GLU A 160 13.65 4.62 -4.82
C GLU A 160 14.37 5.92 -5.22
N LEU A 161 14.77 6.03 -6.49
CA LEU A 161 15.52 7.18 -7.01
C LEU A 161 14.66 8.42 -7.26
N SER A 162 13.35 8.26 -7.46
CA SER A 162 12.42 9.34 -7.83
C SER A 162 12.26 10.44 -6.77
N CYS A 163 12.75 10.22 -5.55
CA CYS A 163 12.81 11.26 -4.52
C CYS A 163 13.78 12.41 -4.89
N ASP A 164 14.79 12.15 -5.73
CA ASP A 164 15.79 13.13 -6.16
C ASP A 164 15.34 13.95 -7.38
N VAL A 165 15.59 15.27 -7.34
CA VAL A 165 15.18 16.22 -8.39
C VAL A 165 15.89 15.96 -9.72
N LEU A 166 17.17 15.58 -9.71
CA LEU A 166 17.94 15.34 -10.93
C LEU A 166 17.43 14.10 -11.66
N ILE A 167 17.08 13.05 -10.92
CA ILE A 167 16.45 11.84 -11.47
C ILE A 167 15.10 12.18 -12.09
N ARG A 168 14.23 12.90 -11.37
CA ARG A 168 12.93 13.31 -11.94
C ARG A 168 13.07 14.19 -13.17
N ARG A 169 14.04 15.11 -13.18
CA ARG A 169 14.35 15.92 -14.38
C ARG A 169 14.76 15.04 -15.55
N ARG A 170 15.57 14.01 -15.33
CA ARG A 170 15.97 13.07 -16.38
C ARG A 170 14.79 12.26 -16.92
N ILE A 171 13.91 11.78 -16.03
CA ILE A 171 12.72 10.99 -16.40
C ILE A 171 11.67 11.86 -17.09
N LEU A 172 11.18 12.91 -16.42
CA LEU A 172 10.05 13.73 -16.87
C LEU A 172 10.43 14.80 -17.89
N GLY A 173 11.68 15.26 -17.89
CA GLY A 173 12.18 16.28 -18.79
C GLY A 173 12.86 15.67 -20.02
N ASP A 174 14.05 15.11 -19.83
CA ASP A 174 14.89 14.65 -20.94
C ASP A 174 14.25 13.47 -21.69
N ASN A 175 13.55 12.57 -20.99
CA ASN A 175 12.84 11.44 -21.57
C ASN A 175 11.34 11.69 -21.84
N ALA A 176 10.87 12.95 -21.79
CA ALA A 176 9.46 13.28 -21.98
C ALA A 176 8.86 12.73 -23.28
N VAL A 177 9.64 12.73 -24.37
CA VAL A 177 9.20 12.23 -25.69
C VAL A 177 8.91 10.73 -25.65
N LEU A 178 9.76 9.96 -24.97
CA LEU A 178 9.56 8.51 -24.78
C LEU A 178 8.27 8.25 -23.99
N LEU A 179 8.09 8.94 -22.85
CA LEU A 179 6.91 8.79 -21.99
C LEU A 179 5.61 9.14 -22.73
N MET A 180 5.61 10.25 -23.48
CA MET A 180 4.45 10.67 -24.28
C MET A 180 4.15 9.70 -25.42
N ARG A 181 5.17 9.14 -26.07
CA ARG A 181 5.00 8.12 -27.11
C ARG A 181 4.39 6.85 -26.51
N THR A 182 4.90 6.37 -25.38
CA THR A 182 4.35 5.21 -24.67
C THR A 182 2.87 5.41 -24.36
N LYS A 183 2.50 6.57 -23.81
CA LYS A 183 1.12 6.93 -23.54
C LYS A 183 0.23 6.92 -24.79
N THR A 184 0.73 7.45 -25.91
CA THR A 184 -0.08 7.64 -27.13
C THR A 184 -0.25 6.34 -27.92
N ASN A 185 0.73 5.44 -27.86
CA ASN A 185 0.61 4.11 -28.48
C ASN A 185 -0.49 3.26 -27.83
N SER A 186 -0.86 3.60 -26.57
CA SER A 186 -1.90 2.97 -25.77
C SER A 186 -1.75 1.45 -25.64
N ASP A 187 -0.53 0.92 -25.73
CA ASP A 187 -0.24 -0.48 -25.46
C ASP A 187 -0.57 -0.79 -23.99
N PRO A 188 -1.41 -1.80 -23.67
CA PRO A 188 -1.83 -2.06 -22.30
C PRO A 188 -0.67 -2.31 -21.33
N ILE A 189 0.35 -3.08 -21.75
CA ILE A 189 1.50 -3.44 -20.91
C ILE A 189 2.34 -2.19 -20.64
N CYS A 190 2.78 -1.50 -21.69
CA CYS A 190 3.64 -0.33 -21.52
C CYS A 190 2.92 0.84 -20.85
N THR A 191 1.61 0.99 -21.07
CA THR A 191 0.82 2.03 -20.41
C THR A 191 0.63 1.71 -18.93
N ALA A 192 0.39 0.46 -18.55
CA ALA A 192 0.33 0.07 -17.14
C ALA A 192 1.66 0.36 -16.41
N ARG A 193 2.79 0.01 -17.02
CA ARG A 193 4.14 0.34 -16.50
C ARG A 193 4.36 1.85 -16.40
N LEU A 194 3.87 2.62 -17.38
CA LEU A 194 3.92 4.08 -17.33
C LEU A 194 3.11 4.64 -16.16
N LEU A 195 1.91 4.12 -15.91
CA LEU A 195 1.06 4.56 -14.80
C LEU A 195 1.75 4.32 -13.44
N GLU A 196 2.35 3.14 -13.24
CA GLU A 196 3.13 2.83 -12.02
C GLU A 196 4.32 3.77 -11.85
N LEU A 197 5.07 4.03 -12.92
CA LEU A 197 6.17 5.00 -12.90
C LEU A 197 5.67 6.40 -12.48
N LEU A 198 4.63 6.91 -13.13
CA LEU A 198 4.08 8.24 -12.83
C LEU A 198 3.52 8.31 -11.40
N GLN A 199 2.91 7.24 -10.92
CA GLN A 199 2.41 7.11 -9.55
C GLN A 199 3.55 7.13 -8.53
N SER A 200 4.70 6.53 -8.83
CA SER A 200 5.88 6.57 -7.96
C SER A 200 6.53 7.95 -7.88
N ILE A 201 6.44 8.75 -8.96
CA ILE A 201 7.05 10.08 -9.07
C ILE A 201 6.17 11.18 -8.46
N PHE A 202 4.84 11.06 -8.60
CA PHE A 202 3.88 12.08 -8.17
C PHE A 202 4.02 12.54 -6.70
N PRO A 203 4.34 11.66 -5.71
CA PRO A 203 4.63 12.06 -4.34
C PRO A 203 5.84 13.00 -4.17
N TYR A 204 6.72 13.13 -5.16
CA TYR A 204 7.91 13.99 -5.06
C TYR A 204 7.91 15.14 -6.07
N ALA A 205 7.03 15.11 -7.07
CA ALA A 205 6.98 16.08 -8.14
C ALA A 205 6.48 17.47 -7.68
N ASN A 206 7.15 18.52 -8.15
CA ASN A 206 6.75 19.91 -7.99
C ASN A 206 5.85 20.39 -9.14
N SER A 207 5.29 21.59 -9.03
CA SER A 207 4.29 22.12 -9.99
C SER A 207 4.86 22.39 -11.38
N GLY A 208 6.17 22.62 -11.51
CA GLY A 208 6.84 22.82 -12.78
C GLY A 208 7.18 21.51 -13.50
N GLU A 209 7.32 20.41 -12.76
CA GLU A 209 7.60 19.07 -13.29
C GLU A 209 6.33 18.38 -13.83
N LEU A 210 5.15 18.79 -13.36
CA LEU A 210 3.87 18.16 -13.70
C LEU A 210 3.34 18.61 -15.07
N ASN A 211 3.58 17.77 -16.08
CA ASN A 211 3.03 17.97 -17.43
C ASN A 211 1.65 17.32 -17.56
N ASN A 212 0.59 18.14 -17.64
CA ASN A 212 -0.79 17.67 -17.78
C ASN A 212 -0.98 16.68 -18.95
N LYS A 213 -0.31 16.87 -20.09
CA LYS A 213 -0.45 15.96 -21.24
C LYS A 213 0.04 14.55 -20.91
N LEU A 214 1.00 14.42 -20.00
CA LEU A 214 1.55 13.14 -19.58
C LEU A 214 0.72 12.53 -18.44
N PHE A 215 0.39 13.30 -17.41
CA PHE A 215 -0.31 12.81 -16.21
C PHE A 215 -1.83 12.63 -16.40
N ILE A 216 -2.47 13.35 -17.32
CA ILE A 216 -3.94 13.33 -17.49
C ILE A 216 -4.31 12.59 -18.77
N PHE A 217 -5.08 11.52 -18.66
CA PHE A 217 -5.75 10.83 -19.76
C PHE A 217 -7.06 11.53 -20.07
N SER A 218 -7.29 11.83 -21.35
CA SER A 218 -8.55 12.44 -21.79
C SER A 218 -9.72 11.47 -21.59
N GLY A 219 -10.94 11.99 -21.48
CA GLY A 219 -12.15 11.17 -21.42
C GLY A 219 -12.26 10.18 -22.59
N LYS A 220 -11.80 10.57 -23.78
CA LYS A 220 -11.72 9.69 -24.95
C LYS A 220 -10.78 8.51 -24.70
N ASN A 221 -9.59 8.74 -24.16
CA ASN A 221 -8.63 7.67 -23.89
C ASN A 221 -9.14 6.70 -22.81
N ILE A 222 -9.87 7.21 -21.81
CA ILE A 222 -10.50 6.37 -20.78
C ILE A 222 -11.55 5.45 -21.41
N ILE A 223 -12.41 5.99 -22.28
CA ILE A 223 -13.43 5.18 -22.97
C ILE A 223 -12.77 4.15 -23.89
N GLU A 224 -11.82 4.58 -24.73
CA GLU A 224 -11.07 3.69 -25.64
C GLU A 224 -10.33 2.56 -24.90
N SER A 225 -9.89 2.81 -23.67
CA SER A 225 -9.24 1.77 -22.87
C SER A 225 -10.17 0.61 -22.52
N ILE A 226 -11.48 0.86 -22.35
CA ILE A 226 -12.47 -0.18 -22.05
C ILE A 226 -12.56 -1.18 -23.22
N ASP A 227 -12.61 -0.66 -24.45
CA ASP A 227 -12.76 -1.46 -25.67
C ASP A 227 -11.46 -2.19 -26.03
N ARG A 228 -10.30 -1.58 -25.71
CA ARG A 228 -8.99 -2.15 -26.03
C ARG A 228 -8.58 -3.24 -25.05
N ASP A 229 -8.64 -2.95 -23.75
CA ASP A 229 -8.29 -3.88 -22.68
C ASP A 229 -8.89 -3.38 -21.35
N ILE A 230 -9.84 -4.14 -20.80
CA ILE A 230 -10.47 -3.81 -19.53
C ILE A 230 -9.46 -3.69 -18.37
N PHE A 231 -8.33 -4.40 -18.41
CA PHE A 231 -7.27 -4.26 -17.41
C PHE A 231 -6.55 -2.92 -17.53
N LEU A 232 -6.42 -2.36 -18.73
CA LEU A 232 -5.91 -1.01 -18.93
C LEU A 232 -6.86 0.03 -18.33
N PHE A 233 -8.17 -0.11 -18.56
CA PHE A 233 -9.17 0.75 -17.92
C PHE A 233 -9.08 0.68 -16.39
N ILE A 234 -8.94 -0.52 -15.83
CA ILE A 234 -8.76 -0.74 -14.39
C ILE A 234 -7.47 -0.06 -13.90
N ALA A 235 -6.35 -0.21 -14.61
CA ALA A 235 -5.08 0.42 -14.27
C ALA A 235 -5.19 1.96 -14.25
N ILE A 236 -5.84 2.57 -15.25
CA ILE A 236 -6.08 4.02 -15.31
C ILE A 236 -6.96 4.47 -14.13
N THR A 237 -7.99 3.69 -13.79
CA THR A 237 -8.92 4.02 -12.69
C THR A 237 -8.22 3.94 -11.32
N ASN A 238 -7.37 2.94 -11.12
CA ASN A 238 -6.56 2.80 -9.91
C ASN A 238 -5.52 3.92 -9.81
N TYR A 239 -4.88 4.28 -10.91
CA TYR A 239 -3.96 5.41 -10.97
C TYR A 239 -4.62 6.69 -10.46
N TYR A 240 -5.82 7.05 -10.95
CA TYR A 240 -6.52 8.23 -10.46
C TYR A 240 -6.95 8.12 -9.00
N SER A 241 -7.40 6.94 -8.55
CA SER A 241 -7.73 6.72 -7.14
C SER A 241 -6.52 7.00 -6.25
N ARG A 242 -5.34 6.49 -6.64
CA ARG A 242 -4.10 6.67 -5.90
C ARG A 242 -3.59 8.11 -5.94
N LEU A 243 -3.72 8.81 -7.08
CA LEU A 243 -3.39 10.22 -7.17
C LEU A 243 -4.22 11.06 -6.19
N LEU A 244 -5.54 10.84 -6.13
CA LEU A 244 -6.42 11.56 -5.22
C LEU A 244 -6.09 11.27 -3.75
N GLU A 245 -5.75 10.02 -3.43
CA GLU A 245 -5.28 9.64 -2.09
C GLU A 245 -3.99 10.36 -1.70
N VAL A 246 -3.00 10.44 -2.60
CA VAL A 246 -1.75 11.19 -2.36
C VAL A 246 -2.03 12.68 -2.18
N VAL A 247 -2.92 13.27 -2.97
CA VAL A 247 -3.34 14.68 -2.84
C VAL A 247 -4.00 14.91 -1.48
N ARG A 248 -4.88 14.01 -1.03
CA ARG A 248 -5.53 14.11 0.28
C ARG A 248 -4.53 14.03 1.44
N ASN A 249 -3.57 13.11 1.37
CA ASN A 249 -2.63 12.83 2.46
C ASN A 249 -1.51 13.88 2.54
N LYS A 250 -1.13 14.50 1.42
CA LYS A 250 -0.23 15.66 1.41
C LYS A 250 -1.00 16.88 1.94
N ASN A 251 -0.96 17.06 3.26
CA ASN A 251 -1.52 18.22 3.97
C ASN A 251 -0.91 19.57 3.56
N GLU A 252 0.05 19.60 2.64
CA GLU A 252 0.74 20.78 2.20
C GLU A 252 0.06 21.40 0.98
N SER A 253 -0.35 22.65 1.17
CA SER A 253 -0.76 23.67 0.19
C SER A 253 0.34 24.00 -0.85
N GLY A 254 1.17 23.02 -1.22
CA GLY A 254 2.04 23.07 -2.38
C GLY A 254 1.19 23.06 -3.64
N HIS A 255 1.22 24.16 -4.38
CA HIS A 255 0.32 24.48 -5.50
C HIS A 255 0.36 23.49 -6.70
N SER A 256 1.18 22.43 -6.63
CA SER A 256 1.36 21.41 -7.66
C SER A 256 0.21 20.41 -7.74
N GLY A 257 -0.21 19.86 -6.59
CA GLY A 257 -1.33 18.91 -6.50
C GLY A 257 -2.65 19.54 -6.92
N ALA A 258 -2.89 20.80 -6.57
CA ALA A 258 -4.11 21.53 -6.88
C ALA A 258 -4.35 21.70 -8.39
N ARG A 259 -3.29 21.91 -9.19
CA ARG A 259 -3.44 22.07 -10.66
C ARG A 259 -3.86 20.75 -11.32
N ILE A 260 -3.18 19.66 -11.00
CA ILE A 260 -3.54 18.33 -11.51
C ILE A 260 -4.93 17.92 -11.01
N LEU A 261 -5.23 18.18 -9.74
CA LEU A 261 -6.54 17.92 -9.15
C LEU A 261 -7.64 18.63 -9.94
N ASN A 262 -7.48 19.91 -10.25
CA ASN A 262 -8.46 20.66 -11.06
C ASN A 262 -8.70 20.03 -12.43
N HIS A 263 -7.66 19.54 -13.11
CA HIS A 263 -7.83 18.85 -14.39
C HIS A 263 -8.52 17.50 -14.24
N ILE A 264 -8.15 16.70 -13.23
CA ILE A 264 -8.82 15.43 -12.93
C ILE A 264 -10.31 15.69 -12.68
N LEU A 265 -10.64 16.62 -11.81
CA LEU A 265 -12.01 16.92 -11.41
C LEU A 265 -12.86 17.49 -12.56
N ASN A 266 -12.28 18.29 -13.46
CA ASN A 266 -13.01 18.91 -14.55
C ASN A 266 -13.08 18.06 -15.83
N GLU A 267 -12.10 17.21 -16.10
CA GLU A 267 -12.01 16.46 -17.37
C GLU A 267 -12.22 14.95 -17.19
N VAL A 268 -11.65 14.37 -16.14
CA VAL A 268 -11.63 12.91 -15.93
C VAL A 268 -12.89 12.45 -15.20
N ILE A 269 -13.24 13.12 -14.11
CA ILE A 269 -14.37 12.72 -13.27
C ILE A 269 -15.72 12.76 -14.01
N PRO A 270 -16.03 13.75 -14.86
CA PRO A 270 -17.25 13.72 -15.65
C PRO A 270 -17.34 12.51 -16.59
N THR A 271 -16.21 11.98 -17.07
CA THR A 271 -16.20 10.74 -17.87
C THR A 271 -16.59 9.54 -17.02
N TYR A 272 -16.00 9.38 -15.83
CA TYR A 272 -16.40 8.30 -14.92
C TYR A 272 -17.86 8.41 -14.44
N GLY A 273 -18.35 9.64 -14.22
CA GLY A 273 -19.76 9.89 -13.93
C GLY A 273 -20.68 9.41 -15.08
N LYS A 274 -20.32 9.70 -16.33
CA LYS A 274 -21.06 9.18 -17.50
C LYS A 274 -21.02 7.66 -17.59
N LEU A 275 -19.85 7.05 -17.41
CA LEU A 275 -19.69 5.59 -17.40
C LEU A 275 -20.57 4.93 -16.33
N TYR A 276 -20.69 5.55 -15.15
CA TYR A 276 -21.57 5.08 -14.09
C TYR A 276 -23.06 5.25 -14.43
N ARG A 277 -23.45 6.36 -15.06
CA ARG A 277 -24.85 6.67 -15.39
C ARG A 277 -25.36 5.87 -16.58
N GLU A 278 -24.51 5.64 -17.58
CA GLU A 278 -24.84 5.02 -18.87
C GLU A 278 -24.45 3.53 -18.87
N GLN A 279 -24.85 2.79 -17.83
CA GLN A 279 -24.42 1.41 -17.55
C GLN A 279 -24.71 0.44 -18.70
N GLU A 280 -25.86 0.60 -19.36
CA GLU A 280 -26.26 -0.24 -20.49
C GLU A 280 -25.37 -0.03 -21.72
N THR A 281 -24.91 1.21 -21.94
CA THR A 281 -24.04 1.56 -23.07
C THR A 281 -22.59 1.10 -22.80
N HIS A 282 -22.17 1.11 -21.54
CA HIS A 282 -20.82 0.75 -21.12
C HIS A 282 -20.79 -0.52 -20.25
N PHE A 283 -21.46 -1.56 -20.72
CA PHE A 283 -21.66 -2.82 -19.99
C PHE A 283 -20.36 -3.48 -19.50
N THR A 284 -19.30 -3.47 -20.30
CA THR A 284 -17.98 -4.03 -19.93
C THR A 284 -17.37 -3.29 -18.73
N ALA A 285 -17.39 -1.96 -18.74
CA ALA A 285 -16.90 -1.16 -17.62
C ALA A 285 -17.75 -1.37 -16.37
N TRP A 286 -19.05 -1.60 -16.53
CA TRP A 286 -19.94 -1.91 -15.42
C TRP A 286 -19.63 -3.27 -14.78
N ASN A 287 -19.54 -4.35 -15.57
CA ASN A 287 -19.37 -5.68 -14.98
C ASN A 287 -17.98 -5.92 -14.39
N TYR A 288 -16.94 -5.39 -15.01
CA TYR A 288 -15.56 -5.67 -14.61
C TYR A 288 -14.90 -4.49 -13.88
N GLY A 289 -15.35 -3.27 -14.17
CA GLY A 289 -14.75 -2.04 -13.66
C GLY A 289 -15.47 -1.40 -12.46
N ARG A 290 -16.72 -1.79 -12.16
CA ARG A 290 -17.57 -1.11 -11.15
C ARG A 290 -16.91 -0.94 -9.78
N LYS A 291 -16.24 -1.97 -9.25
CA LYS A 291 -15.54 -1.88 -7.96
C LYS A 291 -14.48 -0.78 -7.96
N TYR A 292 -13.76 -0.63 -9.07
CA TYR A 292 -12.70 0.36 -9.24
C TYR A 292 -13.28 1.77 -9.40
N ILE A 293 -14.41 1.90 -10.12
CA ILE A 293 -15.16 3.15 -10.19
C ILE A 293 -15.64 3.57 -8.79
N PHE A 294 -16.17 2.64 -7.98
CA PHE A 294 -16.56 2.94 -6.60
C PHE A 294 -15.39 3.35 -5.73
N ASN A 295 -14.22 2.73 -5.90
CA ASN A 295 -13.02 3.18 -5.20
C ASN A 295 -12.60 4.59 -5.62
N LEU A 296 -12.71 4.94 -6.90
CA LEU A 296 -12.46 6.32 -7.35
C LEU A 296 -13.48 7.30 -6.75
N VAL A 297 -14.76 6.96 -6.76
CA VAL A 297 -15.85 7.77 -6.16
C VAL A 297 -15.63 7.97 -4.66
N LYS A 298 -15.17 6.93 -3.94
CA LYS A 298 -14.75 7.01 -2.54
C LYS A 298 -13.69 8.09 -2.35
N GLU A 299 -12.60 8.03 -3.09
CA GLU A 299 -11.50 8.99 -2.93
C GLU A 299 -11.93 10.42 -3.24
N ILE A 300 -12.82 10.63 -4.22
CA ILE A 300 -13.42 11.95 -4.51
C ILE A 300 -14.26 12.45 -3.33
N SER A 301 -15.08 11.59 -2.72
CA SER A 301 -15.93 11.98 -1.59
C SER A 301 -15.14 12.42 -0.35
N LEU A 302 -13.91 11.92 -0.22
CA LEU A 302 -13.00 12.19 0.89
C LEU A 302 -12.06 13.39 0.63
N LEU A 303 -12.19 14.06 -0.52
CA LEU A 303 -11.49 15.33 -0.77
C LEU A 303 -12.02 16.43 0.16
N ARG A 304 -11.19 17.45 0.39
CA ARG A 304 -11.55 18.58 1.25
C ARG A 304 -12.63 19.45 0.60
N GLU A 305 -12.55 19.65 -0.71
CA GLU A 305 -13.52 20.40 -1.49
C GLU A 305 -14.77 19.54 -1.81
N SER A 306 -15.77 19.59 -0.92
CA SER A 306 -17.01 18.82 -1.05
C SER A 306 -17.83 19.13 -2.30
N GLU A 307 -17.64 20.33 -2.89
CA GLU A 307 -18.35 20.80 -4.08
C GLU A 307 -18.24 19.84 -5.26
N TYR A 308 -17.04 19.27 -5.49
CA TYR A 308 -16.82 18.38 -6.62
C TYR A 308 -17.58 17.07 -6.48
N PHE A 309 -17.65 16.53 -5.26
CA PHE A 309 -18.44 15.34 -5.01
C PHE A 309 -19.93 15.62 -5.15
N ARG A 310 -20.41 16.78 -4.67
CA ARG A 310 -21.80 17.21 -4.84
C ARG A 310 -22.19 17.28 -6.32
N LEU A 311 -21.38 17.92 -7.16
CA LEU A 311 -21.63 18.01 -8.61
C LEU A 311 -21.63 16.64 -9.29
N LEU A 312 -20.74 15.74 -8.88
CA LEU A 312 -20.69 14.37 -9.37
C LEU A 312 -21.98 13.61 -9.01
N ASP A 313 -22.43 13.74 -7.77
CA ASP A 313 -23.65 13.10 -7.29
C ASP A 313 -24.90 13.65 -8.01
N GLU A 314 -25.09 14.97 -7.99
CA GLU A 314 -26.25 15.65 -8.59
C GLU A 314 -26.43 15.34 -10.08
N LYS A 315 -25.33 15.15 -10.82
CA LYS A 315 -25.37 14.98 -12.27
C LYS A 315 -25.34 13.53 -12.73
N TYR A 316 -24.75 12.64 -11.95
CA TYR A 316 -24.42 11.28 -12.40
C TYR A 316 -24.81 10.19 -11.43
N LEU A 317 -24.47 10.31 -10.15
CA LEU A 317 -24.66 9.20 -9.20
C LEU A 317 -26.08 9.13 -8.67
N HIS A 318 -26.69 10.28 -8.34
CA HIS A 318 -28.03 10.36 -7.75
C HIS A 318 -28.19 9.45 -6.53
N ILE A 319 -27.32 9.60 -5.53
CA ILE A 319 -27.28 8.81 -4.29
C ILE A 319 -28.57 9.07 -3.50
N THR A 320 -29.58 8.27 -3.78
CA THR A 320 -30.93 8.35 -3.22
C THR A 320 -31.43 6.94 -2.97
N ALA A 321 -32.48 6.78 -2.15
CA ALA A 321 -33.05 5.46 -1.85
C ALA A 321 -33.54 4.68 -3.09
N SER A 322 -33.81 5.37 -4.21
CA SER A 322 -34.17 4.76 -5.48
C SER A 322 -32.98 4.24 -6.30
N ASN A 323 -31.76 4.63 -5.97
CA ASN A 323 -30.56 4.15 -6.65
C ASN A 323 -30.30 2.68 -6.26
N PRO A 324 -30.12 1.75 -7.22
CA PRO A 324 -29.88 0.33 -6.94
C PRO A 324 -28.61 0.07 -6.10
N ASP A 325 -27.65 0.98 -6.13
CA ASP A 325 -26.37 0.90 -5.43
C ASP A 325 -26.34 1.76 -4.17
N PHE A 326 -27.49 2.30 -3.73
CA PHE A 326 -27.56 3.17 -2.55
C PHE A 326 -26.85 2.55 -1.35
N LEU A 327 -27.15 1.28 -1.04
CA LEU A 327 -26.50 0.53 0.04
C LEU A 327 -24.99 0.42 -0.10
N GLU A 328 -24.47 0.37 -1.33
CA GLU A 328 -23.03 0.27 -1.59
C GLU A 328 -22.34 1.61 -1.34
N PHE A 329 -22.92 2.72 -1.81
CA PHE A 329 -22.42 4.07 -1.53
C PHE A 329 -22.33 4.36 -0.03
N LEU A 330 -23.31 3.90 0.76
CA LEU A 330 -23.31 4.08 2.21
C LEU A 330 -22.10 3.44 2.92
N LYS A 331 -21.42 2.48 2.29
CA LYS A 331 -20.27 1.78 2.88
C LYS A 331 -18.96 2.56 2.76
N PHE A 332 -18.88 3.56 1.89
CA PHE A 332 -17.60 4.21 1.60
C PHE A 332 -17.66 5.72 1.33
N VAL A 333 -18.82 6.27 0.94
CA VAL A 333 -18.94 7.71 0.70
C VAL A 333 -18.79 8.47 2.02
N ASN A 334 -18.16 9.64 1.95
CA ASN A 334 -17.96 10.50 3.11
C ASN A 334 -19.23 10.60 3.99
N PRO A 335 -19.16 10.14 5.25
CA PRO A 335 -20.34 10.02 6.12
C PRO A 335 -21.00 11.36 6.45
N ALA A 336 -20.24 12.46 6.48
CA ALA A 336 -20.81 13.79 6.70
C ALA A 336 -21.74 14.20 5.54
N TYR A 337 -21.29 13.97 4.29
CA TYR A 337 -22.09 14.24 3.10
C TYR A 337 -23.36 13.39 3.05
N LEU A 338 -23.24 12.09 3.39
CA LEU A 338 -24.37 11.16 3.39
C LEU A 338 -25.49 11.61 4.33
N ILE A 339 -25.12 12.07 5.53
CA ILE A 339 -26.10 12.47 6.55
C ILE A 339 -26.72 13.82 6.22
N GLU A 340 -25.94 14.76 5.70
CA GLU A 340 -26.43 16.07 5.24
C GLU A 340 -27.50 15.93 4.14
N ASN A 341 -27.28 15.03 3.17
CA ASN A 341 -28.14 14.92 1.98
C ASN A 341 -29.20 13.82 2.08
N GLN A 342 -28.90 12.70 2.74
CA GLN A 342 -29.73 11.48 2.75
C GLN A 342 -30.04 10.96 4.16
N GLY A 343 -29.80 11.75 5.22
CA GLY A 343 -29.93 11.32 6.60
C GLY A 343 -31.27 10.65 6.94
N LYS A 344 -32.40 11.20 6.46
CA LYS A 344 -33.72 10.61 6.67
C LYS A 344 -33.85 9.21 6.05
N ALA A 345 -33.49 9.07 4.78
CA ALA A 345 -33.57 7.79 4.07
C ALA A 345 -32.65 6.73 4.72
N ILE A 346 -31.45 7.14 5.15
CA ILE A 346 -30.52 6.29 5.90
C ILE A 346 -31.18 5.82 7.20
N MET A 347 -31.77 6.72 7.98
CA MET A 347 -32.39 6.39 9.27
C MET A 347 -33.62 5.48 9.12
N ASP A 348 -34.39 5.60 8.05
CA ASP A 348 -35.56 4.74 7.80
C ASP A 348 -35.15 3.30 7.44
N MET A 349 -34.01 3.13 6.77
CA MET A 349 -33.54 1.84 6.26
C MET A 349 -32.55 1.13 7.21
N LEU A 350 -31.73 1.87 7.93
CA LEU A 350 -30.61 1.34 8.72
C LEU A 350 -31.11 0.44 9.87
N ARG A 351 -30.56 -0.78 9.93
CA ARG A 351 -30.87 -1.81 10.94
C ARG A 351 -29.58 -2.42 11.45
N VAL A 352 -29.50 -2.71 12.75
CA VAL A 352 -28.37 -3.43 13.35
C VAL A 352 -28.44 -4.90 12.95
N THR A 353 -27.79 -5.23 11.84
CA THR A 353 -27.69 -6.58 11.26
C THR A 353 -26.33 -6.75 10.58
N PRO A 354 -25.83 -7.99 10.40
CA PRO A 354 -24.56 -8.24 9.71
C PRO A 354 -24.43 -7.56 8.34
N SER A 355 -25.51 -7.53 7.56
CA SER A 355 -25.56 -6.91 6.23
C SER A 355 -25.30 -5.39 6.22
N HIS A 356 -25.50 -4.71 7.35
CA HIS A 356 -25.29 -3.26 7.47
C HIS A 356 -24.01 -2.88 8.23
N LEU A 357 -23.18 -3.84 8.64
CA LEU A 357 -21.96 -3.55 9.39
C LEU A 357 -21.01 -2.60 8.65
N ALA A 358 -20.83 -2.79 7.34
CA ALA A 358 -19.99 -1.90 6.55
C ALA A 358 -20.54 -0.46 6.53
N VAL A 359 -21.87 -0.29 6.51
CA VAL A 359 -22.52 1.02 6.59
C VAL A 359 -22.30 1.65 7.97
N PHE A 360 -22.53 0.90 9.05
CA PHE A 360 -22.23 1.39 10.40
C PHE A 360 -20.76 1.79 10.54
N ARG A 361 -19.84 0.97 10.04
CA ARG A 361 -18.40 1.27 10.13
C ARG A 361 -18.05 2.58 9.45
N ASN A 362 -18.64 2.85 8.28
CA ASN A 362 -18.45 4.11 7.60
C ASN A 362 -19.06 5.29 8.39
N LEU A 363 -20.34 5.18 8.75
CA LEU A 363 -21.07 6.26 9.43
C LEU A 363 -20.54 6.59 10.83
N ILE A 364 -19.97 5.62 11.56
CA ILE A 364 -19.29 5.83 12.85
C ILE A 364 -18.01 6.65 12.68
N SER A 365 -17.40 6.69 11.49
CA SER A 365 -16.11 7.36 11.25
C SER A 365 -16.17 8.89 11.29
N ASN A 366 -17.36 9.47 11.46
CA ASN A 366 -17.55 10.91 11.62
C ASN A 366 -18.55 11.18 12.76
N GLU A 367 -18.21 12.12 13.63
CA GLU A 367 -19.00 12.42 14.84
C GLU A 367 -20.42 12.91 14.54
N SER A 368 -20.60 13.82 13.58
CA SER A 368 -21.93 14.32 13.21
C SER A 368 -22.83 13.20 12.68
N SER A 369 -22.24 12.32 11.85
CA SER A 369 -22.93 11.16 11.34
C SER A 369 -23.27 10.17 12.44
N PHE A 370 -22.32 9.84 13.32
CA PHE A 370 -22.53 8.98 14.47
C PHE A 370 -23.65 9.49 15.37
N ASN A 371 -23.65 10.78 15.69
CA ASN A 371 -24.69 11.40 16.51
C ASN A 371 -26.09 11.25 15.93
N THR A 372 -26.22 11.16 14.61
CA THR A 372 -27.50 10.92 13.93
C THR A 372 -27.92 9.46 14.05
N ILE A 373 -26.99 8.51 13.90
CA ILE A 373 -27.31 7.08 13.85
C ILE A 373 -27.30 6.36 15.21
N LYS A 374 -26.73 6.96 16.26
CA LYS A 374 -26.51 6.28 17.55
C LYS A 374 -27.78 5.72 18.17
N GLU A 375 -28.94 6.35 17.97
CA GLU A 375 -30.24 5.87 18.47
C GLU A 375 -30.66 4.53 17.85
N LYS A 376 -30.10 4.15 16.68
CA LYS A 376 -30.33 2.84 16.06
C LYS A 376 -29.52 1.73 16.71
N LEU A 377 -28.42 2.06 17.40
CA LEU A 377 -27.56 1.09 18.08
C LEU A 377 -28.25 0.62 19.37
N ASN A 378 -28.94 -0.52 19.27
CA ASN A 378 -29.62 -1.16 20.38
C ASN A 378 -28.79 -2.35 20.89
N ALA A 379 -28.58 -2.41 22.21
CA ALA A 379 -27.75 -3.45 22.84
C ALA A 379 -28.25 -4.87 22.54
N ASP A 380 -29.56 -5.11 22.62
CA ASP A 380 -30.13 -6.44 22.40
C ASP A 380 -29.93 -6.89 20.94
N ARG A 381 -30.12 -5.96 19.98
CA ARG A 381 -29.84 -6.24 18.55
C ARG A 381 -28.38 -6.49 18.25
N ILE A 382 -27.46 -5.83 18.95
CA ILE A 382 -26.03 -6.10 18.82
C ILE A 382 -25.74 -7.52 19.31
N LEU A 383 -26.24 -7.88 20.49
CA LEU A 383 -26.02 -9.18 21.11
C LEU A 383 -26.68 -10.35 20.35
N GLU A 384 -27.70 -10.08 19.54
CA GLU A 384 -28.32 -11.06 18.63
C GLU A 384 -27.42 -11.45 17.44
N MET A 385 -26.42 -10.64 17.08
CA MET A 385 -25.49 -10.96 15.99
C MET A 385 -24.49 -12.04 16.44
N PRO A 386 -23.91 -12.82 15.51
CA PRO A 386 -22.82 -13.72 15.88
C PRO A 386 -21.62 -12.92 16.41
N TYR A 387 -20.81 -13.56 17.27
CA TYR A 387 -19.85 -12.84 18.11
C TYR A 387 -18.75 -12.14 17.28
N ILE A 388 -18.33 -12.72 16.15
CA ILE A 388 -17.39 -12.09 15.23
C ILE A 388 -17.95 -10.77 14.67
N GLU A 389 -19.22 -10.73 14.26
CA GLU A 389 -19.90 -9.51 13.80
C GLU A 389 -20.05 -8.47 14.91
N GLN A 390 -20.29 -8.91 16.15
CA GLN A 390 -20.26 -8.02 17.31
C GLN A 390 -18.89 -7.36 17.42
N MET A 391 -17.81 -8.16 17.39
CA MET A 391 -16.45 -7.63 17.52
C MET A 391 -16.08 -6.69 16.37
N VAL A 392 -16.51 -6.97 15.13
CA VAL A 392 -16.31 -6.06 13.98
C VAL A 392 -16.98 -4.69 14.21
N LEU A 393 -18.20 -4.66 14.75
CA LEU A 393 -18.88 -3.41 15.08
C LEU A 393 -18.20 -2.69 16.25
N LEU A 394 -17.86 -3.43 17.30
CA LEU A 394 -17.26 -2.89 18.51
C LEU A 394 -15.88 -2.33 18.26
N GLN A 395 -15.06 -3.00 17.46
CA GLN A 395 -13.73 -2.53 17.06
C GLN A 395 -13.82 -1.12 16.45
N LYS A 396 -14.87 -0.86 15.68
CA LYS A 396 -15.11 0.44 15.09
C LYS A 396 -15.71 1.46 16.07
N LEU A 397 -16.59 1.03 16.97
CA LEU A 397 -17.12 1.89 18.04
C LEU A 397 -16.02 2.34 19.02
N THR A 398 -15.02 1.51 19.27
CA THR A 398 -13.90 1.86 20.15
C THR A 398 -12.79 2.65 19.44
N SER A 399 -12.84 2.79 18.10
CA SER A 399 -11.84 3.53 17.33
C SER A 399 -11.88 5.06 17.52
N TYR A 400 -12.97 5.61 18.09
CA TYR A 400 -13.14 7.06 18.28
C TYR A 400 -13.73 7.37 19.66
N ASP A 401 -13.28 8.47 20.27
CA ASP A 401 -13.67 8.85 21.63
C ASP A 401 -15.19 8.97 21.81
N TYR A 402 -15.88 9.65 20.88
CA TYR A 402 -17.33 9.89 20.97
C TYR A 402 -18.15 8.58 20.93
N SER A 403 -17.72 7.61 20.14
CA SER A 403 -18.44 6.34 19.99
C SER A 403 -18.06 5.35 21.08
N ALA A 404 -16.81 5.40 21.57
CA ALA A 404 -16.37 4.61 22.70
C ALA A 404 -17.07 5.08 23.98
N TYR A 405 -17.21 6.39 24.17
CA TYR A 405 -17.98 6.96 25.27
C TYR A 405 -19.45 6.52 25.24
N TYR A 406 -20.08 6.51 24.06
CA TYR A 406 -21.44 5.99 23.92
C TYR A 406 -21.54 4.50 24.27
N LEU A 407 -20.58 3.68 23.82
CA LEU A 407 -20.52 2.25 24.16
C LEU A 407 -20.47 2.04 25.69
N LEU A 408 -19.59 2.76 26.39
CA LEU A 408 -19.39 2.63 27.83
C LEU A 408 -20.62 3.04 28.66
N ASN A 409 -21.32 4.10 28.25
CA ASN A 409 -22.41 4.70 29.03
C ASN A 409 -23.80 4.21 28.63
N ASN A 410 -24.02 3.89 27.35
CA ASN A 410 -25.35 3.59 26.82
C ASN A 410 -25.54 2.11 26.44
N LEU A 411 -24.45 1.35 26.29
CA LEU A 411 -24.48 -0.05 25.85
C LEU A 411 -23.81 -0.98 26.88
N SER A 412 -24.11 -0.79 28.17
CA SER A 412 -23.51 -1.55 29.28
C SER A 412 -23.64 -3.08 29.15
N LYS A 413 -24.78 -3.58 28.64
CA LYS A 413 -24.97 -5.02 28.37
C LYS A 413 -23.94 -5.56 27.37
N VAL A 414 -23.61 -4.76 26.36
CA VAL A 414 -22.62 -5.14 25.33
C VAL A 414 -21.22 -5.12 25.93
N MET A 415 -20.92 -4.12 26.76
CA MET A 415 -19.65 -4.05 27.50
C MET A 415 -19.44 -5.26 28.42
N SER A 416 -20.47 -5.68 29.17
CA SER A 416 -20.40 -6.91 29.96
C SER A 416 -20.11 -8.14 29.08
N ASN A 417 -20.73 -8.24 27.90
CA ASN A 417 -20.48 -9.38 26.99
C ASN A 417 -19.02 -9.44 26.48
N VAL A 418 -18.38 -8.30 26.26
CA VAL A 418 -16.98 -8.21 25.83
C VAL A 418 -16.03 -8.66 26.95
N VAL A 419 -16.30 -8.19 28.18
CA VAL A 419 -15.40 -8.38 29.31
C VAL A 419 -15.54 -9.76 29.94
N ASP A 420 -16.78 -10.21 30.17
CA ASP A 420 -17.10 -11.45 30.91
C ASP A 420 -16.84 -12.73 30.11
N ASP A 421 -16.45 -12.61 28.84
CA ASP A 421 -16.21 -13.74 27.92
C ASP A 421 -17.36 -14.77 27.87
N LYS A 422 -18.61 -14.28 27.89
CA LYS A 422 -19.81 -15.13 27.88
C LYS A 422 -19.95 -15.99 26.62
N ALA A 423 -19.19 -15.68 25.57
CA ALA A 423 -19.11 -16.45 24.34
C ALA A 423 -18.33 -17.78 24.49
N GLY A 424 -17.66 -18.00 25.64
CA GLY A 424 -16.82 -19.17 25.88
C GLY A 424 -15.42 -19.03 25.28
N ARG A 425 -14.66 -20.13 25.23
CA ARG A 425 -13.29 -20.12 24.68
C ARG A 425 -13.33 -19.82 23.17
N ILE A 426 -13.01 -18.59 22.80
CA ILE A 426 -12.87 -18.15 21.40
C ILE A 426 -11.74 -18.97 20.76
N THR A 427 -12.07 -19.78 19.76
CA THR A 427 -11.10 -20.59 18.99
C THR A 427 -10.69 -19.94 17.68
N GLU A 428 -11.48 -18.99 17.20
CA GLU A 428 -11.29 -18.29 15.93
C GLU A 428 -10.24 -17.17 16.09
N PRO A 429 -9.12 -17.20 15.36
CA PRO A 429 -8.06 -16.21 15.50
C PRO A 429 -8.52 -14.78 15.20
N GLU A 430 -9.34 -14.59 14.16
CA GLU A 430 -9.83 -13.26 13.77
C GLU A 430 -10.70 -12.63 14.87
N THR A 431 -11.63 -13.41 15.44
CA THR A 431 -12.50 -12.99 16.54
C THR A 431 -11.68 -12.64 17.79
N PHE A 432 -10.63 -13.42 18.08
CA PHE A 432 -9.71 -13.17 19.18
C PHE A 432 -8.94 -11.86 19.00
N GLU A 433 -8.38 -11.62 17.81
CA GLU A 433 -7.65 -10.39 17.49
C GLU A 433 -8.56 -9.15 17.55
N LEU A 434 -9.77 -9.24 16.99
CA LEU A 434 -10.73 -8.13 17.07
C LEU A 434 -11.12 -7.80 18.52
N ARG A 435 -11.34 -8.83 19.35
CA ARG A 435 -11.63 -8.62 20.79
C ARG A 435 -10.45 -7.98 21.51
N ARG A 436 -9.22 -8.43 21.20
CA ARG A 436 -7.99 -7.84 21.73
C ARG A 436 -7.90 -6.35 21.36
N GLU A 437 -8.08 -6.00 20.09
CA GLU A 437 -8.10 -4.61 19.62
C GLU A 437 -9.18 -3.77 20.30
N VAL A 438 -10.39 -4.32 20.50
CA VAL A 438 -11.48 -3.63 21.21
C VAL A 438 -11.05 -3.23 22.62
N LEU A 439 -10.45 -4.16 23.36
CA LEU A 439 -9.98 -3.91 24.73
C LEU A 439 -8.78 -2.95 24.74
N GLU A 440 -7.83 -3.09 23.80
CA GLU A 440 -6.70 -2.16 23.65
C GLU A 440 -7.17 -0.73 23.41
N ASN A 441 -8.08 -0.53 22.45
CA ASN A 441 -8.65 0.79 22.15
C ASN A 441 -9.33 1.42 23.37
N LEU A 442 -10.06 0.63 24.16
CA LEU A 442 -10.69 1.13 25.39
C LEU A 442 -9.64 1.50 26.45
N LEU A 443 -8.57 0.72 26.61
CA LEU A 443 -7.50 1.01 27.57
C LEU A 443 -6.69 2.26 27.23
N LEU A 444 -6.74 2.75 25.99
CA LEU A 444 -6.15 4.03 25.60
C LEU A 444 -6.97 5.22 26.11
N LEU A 445 -8.23 5.02 26.50
CA LEU A 445 -9.06 6.08 27.07
C LEU A 445 -8.60 6.44 28.50
N PRO A 446 -8.77 7.70 28.94
CA PRO A 446 -8.42 8.10 30.30
C PRO A 446 -9.24 7.30 31.34
N ASN A 447 -8.65 6.99 32.50
CA ASN A 447 -9.32 6.20 33.55
C ASN A 447 -10.67 6.82 33.98
N ASP A 448 -10.79 8.15 33.97
CA ASP A 448 -12.02 8.87 34.31
C ASP A 448 -13.17 8.54 33.33
N PHE A 449 -12.86 8.22 32.07
CA PHE A 449 -13.83 7.81 31.06
C PHE A 449 -14.24 6.35 31.23
N LEU A 450 -13.31 5.49 31.65
CA LEU A 450 -13.55 4.07 31.85
C LEU A 450 -14.37 3.79 33.12
N ASN A 451 -14.14 4.56 34.19
CA ASN A 451 -14.86 4.47 35.46
C ASN A 451 -14.97 3.00 35.94
N VAL A 452 -16.18 2.47 36.08
CA VAL A 452 -16.46 1.09 36.53
C VAL A 452 -15.90 0.00 35.59
N TRP A 453 -15.56 0.35 34.35
CA TRP A 453 -15.03 -0.57 33.35
C TRP A 453 -13.51 -0.72 33.37
N ALA A 454 -12.78 0.16 34.07
CA ALA A 454 -11.33 0.19 34.03
C ALA A 454 -10.69 -1.14 34.47
N ASP A 455 -11.08 -1.66 35.64
CA ASP A 455 -10.53 -2.92 36.16
C ASP A 455 -11.01 -4.15 35.38
N PRO A 456 -12.30 -4.29 35.04
CA PRO A 456 -12.78 -5.42 34.24
C PRO A 456 -12.11 -5.51 32.86
N ILE A 457 -11.93 -4.39 32.15
CA ILE A 457 -11.23 -4.36 30.86
C ILE A 457 -9.76 -4.75 31.02
N LYS A 458 -9.04 -4.19 32.00
CA LYS A 458 -7.64 -4.55 32.28
C LYS A 458 -7.47 -6.04 32.57
N LYS A 459 -8.39 -6.60 33.36
CA LYS A 459 -8.40 -8.03 33.69
C LYS A 459 -8.62 -8.89 32.46
N SER A 460 -9.62 -8.55 31.65
CA SER A 460 -9.94 -9.26 30.40
C SER A 460 -8.76 -9.22 29.41
N TYR A 461 -8.16 -8.05 29.23
CA TYR A 461 -7.00 -7.86 28.36
C TYR A 461 -5.75 -8.62 28.84
N ARG A 462 -5.49 -8.66 30.16
CA ARG A 462 -4.43 -9.51 30.73
C ARG A 462 -4.69 -10.98 30.46
N GLY A 463 -5.93 -11.44 30.64
CA GLY A 463 -6.31 -12.83 30.34
C GLY A 463 -5.97 -13.23 28.90
N ILE A 464 -6.24 -12.34 27.94
CA ILE A 464 -5.92 -12.53 26.52
C ILE A 464 -4.41 -12.54 26.26
N THR A 465 -3.65 -11.62 26.85
CA THR A 465 -2.23 -11.42 26.53
C THR A 465 -1.29 -12.36 27.28
N THR A 466 -1.60 -12.72 28.52
CA THR A 466 -0.74 -13.57 29.37
C THR A 466 -1.28 -14.98 29.57
N GLY A 467 -2.49 -15.28 29.08
CA GLY A 467 -3.15 -16.57 29.28
C GLY A 467 -3.48 -16.88 30.75
N SER A 468 -3.48 -15.86 31.62
CA SER A 468 -3.72 -16.00 33.06
C SER A 468 -5.17 -15.63 33.39
N GLU A 469 -6.00 -16.62 33.71
CA GLU A 469 -7.34 -16.38 34.23
C GLU A 469 -7.26 -16.02 35.73
N ASP A 470 -7.37 -14.74 36.05
CA ASP A 470 -7.51 -14.31 37.45
C ASP A 470 -8.92 -14.66 37.95
N HIS A 471 -9.07 -15.71 38.76
CA HIS A 471 -10.34 -16.07 39.41
C HIS A 471 -10.67 -15.15 40.62
N GLY A 472 -10.63 -13.83 40.42
CA GLY A 472 -10.93 -12.82 41.45
C GLY A 472 -12.23 -12.05 41.20
N SER A 473 -13.18 -12.18 42.15
CA SER A 473 -14.36 -11.34 42.48
C SER A 473 -15.14 -10.68 41.32
N PHE A 474 -16.35 -11.20 41.06
CA PHE A 474 -17.36 -10.53 40.24
C PHE A 474 -17.73 -9.16 40.85
N ALA A 475 -17.94 -8.15 40.00
CA ALA A 475 -18.59 -6.92 40.41
C ALA A 475 -20.10 -7.19 40.57
N GLU A 476 -20.59 -7.20 41.81
CA GLU A 476 -22.02 -7.07 42.07
C GLU A 476 -22.44 -5.65 41.72
N VAL A 477 -23.13 -5.50 40.59
CA VAL A 477 -23.93 -4.30 40.35
C VAL A 477 -25.09 -4.35 41.34
N ALA A 478 -25.14 -3.39 42.25
CA ALA A 478 -26.27 -3.20 43.14
C ALA A 478 -27.51 -2.85 42.30
N ASP A 479 -28.32 -3.86 41.99
CA ASP A 479 -29.74 -3.64 41.76
C ASP A 479 -30.35 -3.06 43.05
N VAL A 480 -31.30 -2.16 42.87
CA VAL A 480 -32.05 -1.39 43.89
C VAL A 480 -31.38 -0.06 44.27
N TYR A 481 -31.87 1.03 43.65
CA TYR A 481 -32.66 2.04 44.36
C TYR A 481 -33.65 2.73 43.40
N LEU A 482 -34.94 2.47 43.69
CA LEU A 482 -36.22 2.99 43.16
C LEU A 482 -36.73 2.47 41.81
#